data_AF-A0A9R1R6V5-F1
#
_entry.id   AF-A0A9R1R6V5-F1
#
_cell.length_a   1.000
_cell.length_b   1.000
_cell.length_c   1.000
_cell.angle_alpha   90.00
_cell.angle_beta   90.00
_cell.angle_gamma   90.00
#
_symmetry.space_group_name_H-M   'P 1'
#
loop_
_entity.id
_entity.type
_entity.pdbx_description
1 polymer ?
#
loop_
_entity_poly.entity_id
_entity_poly.type
_entity_poly.pdbx_seq_one_letter_code
_entity_poly.pdbx_strand_id
1 'polypeptide(L)'
;MSCRSWKHIIINYSNTKDYFEDVTPLLSLQLGGSTMDGIAKNFSLYINLLISALPGSMDDEANIDGLGNKIILMAETEEQQLALLANASLLAEELLPRAAMKLSSINQSSMDDLRKRGPDKQNRVPELREWKRKLQRMVDRLRDSFCRQHALELIFTDEGDTHLSAEMYISMDNTVEEPEWVPSPIFQELYAKLNRMAGVAADMFVGRERFATLLMMRLTETVILWLSEDQAFWEEIEQGPKPLGPLGLQQFYLDMQFVIIFGQGRFLSRHVHQVILDIIDRAMGAFSATGMNPDSQKA
;
A
#
# COMPACT_ATOMS: atom_id res chain seq x y z
N MET A 1 0.04 25.18 -7.14
CA MET A 1 -0.97 25.49 -6.10
C MET A 1 -0.36 25.19 -4.74
N SER A 2 -0.42 26.14 -3.80
CA SER A 2 0.29 26.10 -2.50
C SER A 2 -0.30 25.08 -1.52
N CYS A 3 0.56 24.52 -0.64
CA CYS A 3 0.32 23.63 0.50
C CYS A 3 -0.96 23.94 1.34
N ARG A 4 -1.45 25.19 1.33
CA ARG A 4 -2.72 25.58 1.97
C ARG A 4 -3.97 24.96 1.32
N SER A 5 -3.96 24.71 0.01
CA SER A 5 -5.15 24.24 -0.72
C SER A 5 -5.56 22.80 -0.37
N TRP A 6 -4.60 21.94 -0.04
CA TRP A 6 -4.88 20.54 0.34
C TRP A 6 -5.25 20.39 1.82
N LYS A 7 -4.69 21.23 2.71
CA LYS A 7 -5.18 21.36 4.09
C LYS A 7 -6.67 21.74 4.13
N HIS A 8 -7.16 22.57 3.21
CA HIS A 8 -8.58 22.92 3.11
C HIS A 8 -9.49 21.76 2.65
N ILE A 9 -8.98 20.80 1.88
CA ILE A 9 -9.76 19.61 1.48
C ILE A 9 -9.97 18.67 2.68
N ILE A 10 -8.99 18.59 3.59
CA ILE A 10 -9.06 17.72 4.78
C ILE A 10 -9.72 18.43 5.97
N ILE A 11 -9.59 19.77 6.09
CA ILE A 11 -10.16 20.57 7.21
C ILE A 11 -11.65 20.90 7.03
N ASN A 12 -12.27 20.62 5.88
CA ASN A 12 -13.72 20.79 5.68
C ASN A 12 -14.56 19.67 6.36
N TYR A 13 -14.25 19.35 7.61
CA TYR A 13 -15.09 18.53 8.50
C TYR A 13 -16.45 19.23 8.81
N SER A 14 -16.52 20.56 8.62
CA SER A 14 -17.73 21.37 8.79
C SER A 14 -18.58 21.49 7.52
N ASN A 15 -17.98 21.70 6.34
CA ASN A 15 -18.73 21.93 5.09
C ASN A 15 -19.14 20.64 4.34
N THR A 16 -18.63 19.46 4.73
CA THR A 16 -19.10 18.17 4.20
C THR A 16 -20.44 17.73 4.81
N LYS A 17 -20.85 18.33 5.94
CA LYS A 17 -22.24 18.19 6.44
C LYS A 17 -23.22 18.86 5.49
N ASP A 18 -22.90 20.06 5.01
CA ASP A 18 -23.80 20.86 4.17
C ASP A 18 -23.97 20.25 2.78
N TYR A 19 -22.91 19.67 2.20
CA TYR A 19 -23.02 18.99 0.90
C TYR A 19 -23.94 17.76 0.94
N PHE A 20 -24.01 17.03 2.05
CA PHE A 20 -24.92 15.88 2.17
C PHE A 20 -26.36 16.28 2.50
N GLU A 21 -26.59 17.47 3.08
CA GLU A 21 -27.94 17.99 3.32
C GLU A 21 -28.64 18.34 1.99
N ASP A 22 -27.91 18.87 1.01
CA ASP A 22 -28.48 19.28 -0.29
C ASP A 22 -28.74 18.13 -1.29
N VAL A 23 -28.11 16.94 -1.14
CA VAL A 23 -28.39 15.77 -1.99
C VAL A 23 -29.49 14.86 -1.41
N THR A 24 -29.95 15.15 -0.19
CA THR A 24 -30.96 14.34 0.52
C THR A 24 -32.30 14.21 -0.24
N PRO A 25 -32.77 15.20 -1.03
CA PRO A 25 -34.00 15.04 -1.81
C PRO A 25 -33.85 14.23 -3.12
N LEU A 26 -32.63 13.95 -3.61
CA LEU A 26 -32.43 13.30 -4.91
C LEU A 26 -32.42 11.76 -4.86
N LEU A 27 -32.58 11.16 -3.68
CA LEU A 27 -32.46 9.72 -3.45
C LEU A 27 -33.77 9.06 -2.96
N SER A 28 -34.93 9.63 -3.29
CA SER A 28 -36.21 8.94 -3.12
C SER A 28 -36.52 8.05 -4.33
N LEU A 29 -35.84 6.91 -4.44
CA LEU A 29 -36.27 5.80 -5.30
C LEU A 29 -36.10 4.49 -4.54
N GLN A 30 -37.23 3.83 -4.29
CA GLN A 30 -37.35 2.54 -3.61
C GLN A 30 -36.40 1.51 -4.23
N LEU A 31 -35.27 1.22 -3.59
CA LEU A 31 -34.55 -0.07 -3.66
C LEU A 31 -33.37 -0.03 -2.67
N GLY A 32 -33.58 -0.58 -1.48
CA GLY A 32 -32.56 -0.64 -0.42
C GLY A 32 -31.31 -1.46 -0.78
N GLY A 33 -31.41 -2.40 -1.73
CA GLY A 33 -30.27 -3.17 -2.25
C GLY A 33 -29.58 -2.54 -3.46
N SER A 34 -30.34 -2.04 -4.45
CA SER A 34 -29.74 -1.51 -5.69
C SER A 34 -29.04 -0.17 -5.50
N THR A 35 -29.42 0.62 -4.49
CA THR A 35 -28.77 1.90 -4.19
C THR A 35 -27.37 1.69 -3.60
N MET A 36 -27.23 0.77 -2.63
CA MET A 36 -25.93 0.47 -2.02
C MET A 36 -24.96 -0.17 -3.02
N ASP A 37 -25.45 -1.03 -3.91
CA ASP A 37 -24.64 -1.58 -4.99
C ASP A 37 -24.30 -0.53 -6.05
N GLY A 38 -25.20 0.40 -6.36
CA GLY A 38 -24.92 1.56 -7.22
C GLY A 38 -23.82 2.45 -6.65
N ILE A 39 -23.87 2.77 -5.36
CA ILE A 39 -22.83 3.53 -4.65
C ILE A 39 -21.50 2.77 -4.67
N ALA A 40 -21.52 1.45 -4.39
CA ALA A 40 -20.33 0.62 -4.44
C ALA A 40 -19.70 0.59 -5.84
N LYS A 41 -20.52 0.54 -6.90
CA LYS A 41 -20.05 0.61 -8.29
C LYS A 41 -19.40 1.96 -8.61
N ASN A 42 -20.03 3.06 -8.21
CA ASN A 42 -19.47 4.40 -8.39
C ASN A 42 -18.17 4.59 -7.60
N PHE A 43 -18.11 4.07 -6.37
CA PHE A 43 -16.90 4.09 -5.57
C PHE A 43 -15.78 3.26 -6.22
N SER A 44 -16.09 2.12 -6.81
CA SER A 44 -15.12 1.33 -7.60
C SER A 44 -14.56 2.13 -8.79
N LEU A 45 -15.41 2.83 -9.54
CA LEU A 45 -14.99 3.71 -10.64
C LEU A 45 -14.09 4.85 -10.14
N TYR A 46 -14.45 5.45 -9.01
CA TYR A 46 -13.63 6.47 -8.36
C TYR A 46 -12.26 5.92 -7.94
N ILE A 47 -12.20 4.74 -7.32
CA ILE A 47 -10.94 4.09 -6.95
C ILE A 47 -10.08 3.81 -8.19
N ASN A 48 -10.67 3.30 -9.28
CA ASN A 48 -9.92 3.07 -10.51
C ASN A 48 -9.36 4.38 -11.08
N LEU A 49 -10.14 5.48 -11.03
CA LEU A 49 -9.65 6.81 -11.42
C LEU A 49 -8.48 7.27 -10.53
N LEU A 50 -8.53 7.01 -9.23
CA LEU A 50 -7.44 7.33 -8.31
C LEU A 50 -6.18 6.50 -8.61
N ILE A 51 -6.33 5.22 -8.94
CA ILE A 51 -5.21 4.36 -9.35
C ILE A 51 -4.57 4.93 -10.62
N SER A 52 -5.38 5.32 -11.61
CA SER A 52 -4.89 5.94 -12.86
C SER A 52 -4.27 7.34 -12.68
N ALA A 53 -4.41 7.95 -11.50
CA ALA A 53 -3.81 9.23 -11.17
C ALA A 53 -2.48 9.07 -10.42
N LEU A 54 -2.11 7.85 -10.01
CA LEU A 54 -0.80 7.57 -9.42
C LEU A 54 0.27 7.56 -10.53
N PRO A 55 1.49 8.07 -10.30
CA PRO A 55 2.53 8.04 -11.33
C PRO A 55 2.84 6.60 -11.80
N GLY A 56 3.39 6.43 -13.01
CA GLY A 56 3.68 5.10 -13.56
C GLY A 56 2.46 4.21 -13.86
N SER A 57 1.22 4.64 -13.60
CA SER A 57 0.02 3.86 -13.91
C SER A 57 -0.41 3.93 -15.40
N MET A 58 0.30 4.71 -16.23
CA MET A 58 -0.06 5.00 -17.62
C MET A 58 0.70 4.16 -18.66
N ASP A 59 1.65 3.32 -18.24
CA ASP A 59 2.42 2.46 -19.16
C ASP A 59 1.62 1.25 -19.67
N ASP A 60 0.45 0.97 -19.09
CA ASP A 60 -0.54 0.05 -19.65
C ASP A 60 -1.40 0.77 -20.71
N GLU A 61 -0.84 0.99 -21.91
CA GLU A 61 -1.52 1.57 -23.09
C GLU A 61 -2.84 0.85 -23.48
N ALA A 62 -3.13 -0.32 -22.89
CA ALA A 62 -4.32 -1.11 -23.17
C ALA A 62 -5.62 -0.65 -22.48
N ASN A 63 -5.59 0.31 -21.54
CA ASN A 63 -6.79 0.66 -20.74
C ASN A 63 -7.39 2.05 -21.04
N ILE A 64 -6.83 2.77 -22.02
CA ILE A 64 -7.28 4.14 -22.37
C ILE A 64 -8.58 4.13 -23.20
N ASP A 65 -8.89 3.04 -23.90
CA ASP A 65 -10.08 2.94 -24.76
C ASP A 65 -11.43 2.99 -23.98
N GLY A 66 -11.41 2.86 -22.65
CA GLY A 66 -12.60 2.95 -21.81
C GLY A 66 -12.84 4.31 -21.12
N LEU A 67 -11.84 5.20 -21.13
CA LEU A 67 -11.85 6.45 -20.36
C LEU A 67 -11.84 7.67 -21.30
N GLY A 68 -12.92 7.82 -22.09
CA GLY A 68 -13.04 8.90 -23.06
C GLY A 68 -12.57 10.27 -22.54
N ASN A 69 -11.61 10.87 -23.23
CA ASN A 69 -11.15 12.27 -23.16
C ASN A 69 -11.11 12.93 -21.76
N LYS A 70 -10.76 12.20 -20.69
CA LYS A 70 -10.54 12.82 -19.38
C LYS A 70 -9.05 13.03 -19.16
N ILE A 71 -8.63 14.28 -19.13
CA ILE A 71 -7.31 14.68 -18.66
C ILE A 71 -7.26 14.35 -17.16
N ILE A 72 -6.55 13.28 -16.79
CA ILE A 72 -6.28 12.93 -15.40
C ILE A 72 -5.07 13.76 -14.96
N LEU A 73 -5.22 14.54 -13.90
CA LEU A 73 -4.09 15.23 -13.28
C LEU A 73 -3.35 14.24 -12.39
N MET A 74 -2.08 13.99 -12.70
CA MET A 74 -1.24 13.05 -11.97
C MET A 74 -0.90 13.57 -10.57
N ALA A 75 -0.89 12.67 -9.60
CA ALA A 75 -0.42 12.91 -8.24
C ALA A 75 1.11 12.75 -8.20
N GLU A 76 1.82 13.74 -8.75
CA GLU A 76 3.28 13.73 -8.88
C GLU A 76 4.00 13.73 -7.53
N THR A 77 3.41 14.33 -6.50
CA THR A 77 4.04 14.48 -5.18
C THR A 77 3.52 13.46 -4.16
N GLU A 78 4.35 13.05 -3.20
CA GLU A 78 3.96 12.15 -2.12
C GLU A 78 2.78 12.71 -1.32
N GLU A 79 2.73 14.03 -1.11
CA GLU A 79 1.60 14.73 -0.49
C GLU A 79 0.29 14.46 -1.24
N GLN A 80 0.28 14.60 -2.57
CA GLN A 80 -0.91 14.40 -3.38
C GLN A 80 -1.35 12.93 -3.32
N GLN A 81 -0.42 11.99 -3.46
CA GLN A 81 -0.73 10.56 -3.44
C GLN A 81 -1.28 10.12 -2.07
N LEU A 82 -0.67 10.58 -0.98
CA LEU A 82 -1.15 10.34 0.38
C LEU A 82 -2.54 10.95 0.60
N ALA A 83 -2.81 12.14 0.03
CA ALA A 83 -4.14 12.75 0.09
C ALA A 83 -5.20 11.89 -0.63
N LEU A 84 -4.88 11.32 -1.80
CA LEU A 84 -5.80 10.42 -2.52
C LEU A 84 -6.18 9.21 -1.66
N LEU A 85 -5.19 8.54 -1.08
CA LEU A 85 -5.38 7.39 -0.20
C LEU A 85 -6.19 7.72 1.06
N ALA A 86 -5.90 8.86 1.68
CA ALA A 86 -6.61 9.31 2.88
C ALA A 86 -8.07 9.65 2.57
N ASN A 87 -8.33 10.32 1.45
CA ASN A 87 -9.69 10.65 1.00
C ASN A 87 -10.51 9.39 0.70
N ALA A 88 -9.93 8.44 -0.04
CA ALA A 88 -10.56 7.15 -0.32
C ALA A 88 -10.87 6.37 0.97
N SER A 89 -9.92 6.34 1.92
CA SER A 89 -10.10 5.68 3.21
C SER A 89 -11.23 6.34 4.03
N LEU A 90 -11.26 7.67 4.10
CA LEU A 90 -12.30 8.42 4.81
C LEU A 90 -13.70 8.15 4.22
N LEU A 91 -13.80 8.12 2.89
CA LEU A 91 -15.05 7.78 2.20
C LEU A 91 -15.54 6.38 2.58
N ALA A 92 -14.66 5.39 2.52
CA ALA A 92 -15.01 3.99 2.80
C ALA A 92 -15.26 3.69 4.29
N GLU A 93 -14.56 4.35 5.20
CA GLU A 93 -14.62 4.07 6.64
C GLU A 93 -15.73 4.83 7.36
N GLU A 94 -15.94 6.09 6.98
CA GLU A 94 -16.84 7.01 7.69
C GLU A 94 -18.00 7.47 6.81
N LEU A 95 -17.74 8.14 5.69
CA LEU A 95 -18.76 8.91 4.99
C LEU A 95 -19.82 8.03 4.34
N LEU A 96 -19.42 7.03 3.55
CA LEU A 96 -20.33 6.13 2.86
C LEU A 96 -21.12 5.24 3.85
N PRO A 97 -20.50 4.62 4.88
CA PRO A 97 -21.25 3.91 5.91
C PRO A 97 -22.26 4.78 6.68
N ARG A 98 -21.89 6.03 7.03
CA ARG A 98 -22.80 6.96 7.71
C ARG A 98 -23.97 7.36 6.81
N ALA A 99 -23.72 7.64 5.53
CA ALA A 99 -24.76 7.94 4.56
C ALA A 99 -25.72 6.76 4.36
N ALA A 100 -25.19 5.54 4.23
CA ALA A 100 -26.00 4.32 4.11
C ALA A 100 -26.89 4.09 5.34
N MET A 101 -26.36 4.32 6.56
CA MET A 101 -27.16 4.26 7.79
C MET A 101 -28.31 5.28 7.78
N LYS A 102 -28.06 6.54 7.37
CA LYS A 102 -29.11 7.56 7.27
C LYS A 102 -30.18 7.21 6.24
N LEU A 103 -29.79 6.79 5.03
CA LEU A 103 -30.73 6.36 3.98
C LEU A 103 -31.59 5.17 4.42
N SER A 104 -31.02 4.24 5.19
CA SER A 104 -31.76 3.11 5.77
C SER A 104 -32.82 3.53 6.79
N SER A 105 -32.63 4.67 7.47
CA SER A 105 -33.56 5.21 8.48
C SER A 105 -34.70 6.04 7.87
N ILE A 106 -34.40 6.80 6.80
CA ILE A 106 -35.39 7.61 6.08
C ILE A 106 -36.42 6.71 5.36
N ASN A 107 -35.96 5.59 4.79
CA ASN A 107 -36.86 4.58 4.22
C ASN A 107 -37.75 3.89 5.26
N GLN A 108 -37.44 3.98 6.56
CA GLN A 108 -38.29 3.45 7.64
C GLN A 108 -39.36 4.48 8.04
N SER A 109 -39.01 5.76 8.15
CA SER A 109 -39.98 6.82 8.52
C SER A 109 -41.03 7.08 7.44
N SER A 110 -40.73 6.81 6.17
CA SER A 110 -41.71 6.93 5.07
C SER A 110 -42.72 5.78 4.98
N MET A 111 -42.48 4.66 5.69
CA MET A 111 -43.33 3.45 5.64
C MET A 111 -44.02 3.15 6.97
N ASP A 112 -43.86 4.00 7.99
CA ASP A 112 -44.38 3.74 9.34
C ASP A 112 -45.88 4.09 9.52
N ASP A 113 -46.57 4.50 8.45
CA ASP A 113 -48.04 4.63 8.47
C ASP A 113 -48.78 3.30 8.22
N LEU A 114 -48.09 2.24 7.78
CA LEU A 114 -48.72 0.95 7.50
C LEU A 114 -47.86 -0.25 7.93
N ARG A 115 -48.05 -0.60 9.22
CA ARG A 115 -48.06 -1.97 9.78
C ARG A 115 -46.72 -2.65 10.11
N LYS A 116 -46.67 -3.06 11.39
CA LYS A 116 -46.03 -4.26 11.97
C LYS A 116 -44.49 -4.34 11.92
N ARG A 117 -43.92 -4.06 13.10
CA ARG A 117 -42.58 -4.45 13.59
C ARG A 117 -42.26 -5.92 13.26
N GLY A 118 -41.55 -6.15 12.15
CA GLY A 118 -41.05 -7.45 11.70
C GLY A 118 -39.55 -7.69 12.01
N PRO A 119 -39.03 -8.90 11.75
CA PRO A 119 -37.67 -9.37 12.12
C PRO A 119 -36.52 -8.73 11.32
N ASP A 120 -36.79 -7.84 10.37
CA ASP A 120 -35.82 -7.27 9.43
C ASP A 120 -34.72 -6.39 10.07
N LYS A 121 -34.90 -5.93 11.31
CA LYS A 121 -33.84 -5.17 12.01
C LYS A 121 -32.58 -6.00 12.26
N GLN A 122 -32.69 -7.33 12.40
CA GLN A 122 -31.56 -8.21 12.68
C GLN A 122 -30.73 -8.51 11.41
N ASN A 123 -31.37 -8.58 10.24
CA ASN A 123 -30.73 -9.01 8.98
C ASN A 123 -29.92 -7.91 8.26
N ARG A 124 -30.16 -6.63 8.56
CA ARG A 124 -29.48 -5.50 7.89
C ARG A 124 -28.06 -5.21 8.41
N VAL A 125 -27.77 -5.58 9.65
CA VAL A 125 -26.45 -5.35 10.28
C VAL A 125 -25.34 -6.18 9.62
N PRO A 126 -25.54 -7.48 9.33
CA PRO A 126 -24.59 -8.28 8.55
C PRO A 126 -24.32 -7.72 7.15
N GLU A 127 -25.38 -7.30 6.44
CA GLU A 127 -25.30 -6.75 5.08
C GLU A 127 -24.50 -5.44 5.04
N LEU A 128 -24.75 -4.51 5.96
CA LEU A 128 -23.99 -3.27 6.07
C LEU A 128 -22.50 -3.53 6.41
N ARG A 129 -22.21 -4.52 7.25
CA ARG A 129 -20.84 -4.94 7.57
C ARG A 129 -20.14 -5.54 6.37
N GLU A 130 -20.84 -6.33 5.55
CA GLU A 130 -20.32 -6.89 4.32
C GLU A 130 -20.05 -5.81 3.27
N TRP A 131 -20.98 -4.88 3.12
CA TRP A 131 -20.82 -3.73 2.24
C TRP A 131 -19.62 -2.86 2.67
N LYS A 132 -19.45 -2.58 3.97
CA LYS A 132 -18.26 -1.89 4.48
C LYS A 132 -16.96 -2.66 4.13
N ARG A 133 -16.95 -4.00 4.27
CA ARG A 133 -15.81 -4.84 3.86
C ARG A 133 -15.57 -4.77 2.34
N LYS A 134 -16.63 -4.66 1.53
CA LYS A 134 -16.52 -4.47 0.08
C LYS A 134 -15.85 -3.13 -0.26
N LEU A 135 -16.23 -2.03 0.40
CA LEU A 135 -15.59 -0.72 0.21
C LEU A 135 -14.12 -0.74 0.63
N GLN A 136 -13.80 -1.35 1.78
CA GLN A 136 -12.42 -1.48 2.24
C GLN A 136 -11.52 -2.22 1.24
N ARG A 137 -12.01 -3.33 0.68
CA ARG A 137 -11.27 -4.06 -0.37
C ARG A 137 -10.96 -3.19 -1.59
N MET A 138 -11.83 -2.23 -1.94
CA MET A 138 -11.52 -1.29 -3.03
C MET A 138 -10.43 -0.30 -2.64
N VAL A 139 -10.45 0.22 -1.41
CA VAL A 139 -9.36 1.08 -0.91
C VAL A 139 -8.05 0.31 -0.81
N ASP A 140 -8.09 -0.97 -0.41
CA ASP A 140 -6.89 -1.81 -0.35
C ASP A 140 -6.26 -1.99 -1.74
N ARG A 141 -7.05 -2.11 -2.81
CA ARG A 141 -6.52 -2.09 -4.19
C ARG A 141 -5.73 -0.82 -4.50
N LEU A 142 -6.21 0.35 -4.06
CA LEU A 142 -5.48 1.62 -4.25
C LEU A 142 -4.18 1.63 -3.43
N ARG A 143 -4.21 1.11 -2.19
CA ARG A 143 -3.01 0.96 -1.35
C ARG A 143 -1.99 0.02 -2.00
N ASP A 144 -2.45 -1.07 -2.59
CA ASP A 144 -1.61 -2.04 -3.29
C ASP A 144 -0.95 -1.43 -4.53
N SER A 145 -1.71 -0.71 -5.36
CA SER A 145 -1.16 0.00 -6.51
C SER A 145 -0.09 1.01 -6.09
N PHE A 146 -0.37 1.79 -5.04
CA PHE A 146 0.59 2.74 -4.49
C PHE A 146 1.87 2.05 -3.98
N CYS A 147 1.74 1.00 -3.16
CA CYS A 147 2.91 0.32 -2.61
C CYS A 147 3.73 -0.36 -3.70
N ARG A 148 3.06 -0.96 -4.69
CA ARG A 148 3.71 -1.59 -5.84
C ARG A 148 4.51 -0.58 -6.65
N GLN A 149 3.92 0.57 -6.98
CA GLN A 149 4.60 1.60 -7.74
C GLN A 149 5.86 2.10 -7.02
N HIS A 150 5.74 2.42 -5.73
CA HIS A 150 6.88 2.86 -4.93
C HIS A 150 7.94 1.78 -4.73
N ALA A 151 7.54 0.50 -4.74
CA ALA A 151 8.49 -0.62 -4.72
C ALA A 151 9.20 -0.75 -6.07
N LEU A 152 8.50 -0.60 -7.20
CA LEU A 152 9.10 -0.64 -8.54
C LEU A 152 10.11 0.48 -8.72
N GLU A 153 9.77 1.72 -8.32
CA GLU A 153 10.69 2.88 -8.35
C GLU A 153 11.95 2.68 -7.48
N LEU A 154 11.88 1.84 -6.43
CA LEU A 154 13.03 1.52 -5.58
C LEU A 154 13.87 0.38 -6.16
N ILE A 155 13.23 -0.63 -6.76
CA ILE A 155 13.87 -1.87 -7.17
C ILE A 155 14.46 -1.76 -8.56
N PHE A 156 13.86 -0.95 -9.44
CA PHE A 156 14.27 -0.80 -10.83
C PHE A 156 14.82 0.60 -11.10
N THR A 157 15.82 0.64 -11.97
CA THR A 157 16.36 1.86 -12.54
C THR A 157 15.46 2.39 -13.65
N ASP A 158 15.61 3.66 -14.01
CA ASP A 158 14.96 4.27 -15.18
C ASP A 158 15.32 3.56 -16.50
N GLU A 159 16.46 2.86 -16.54
CA GLU A 159 16.97 2.12 -17.70
C GLU A 159 16.41 0.69 -17.81
N GLY A 160 15.67 0.23 -16.78
CA GLY A 160 15.06 -1.10 -16.71
C GLY A 160 15.91 -2.17 -16.01
N ASP A 161 17.14 -1.84 -15.60
CA ASP A 161 17.99 -2.69 -14.76
C ASP A 161 17.50 -2.70 -13.30
N THR A 162 17.93 -3.69 -12.50
CA THR A 162 17.56 -3.82 -11.09
C THR A 162 18.61 -3.28 -10.13
N HIS A 163 18.20 -2.38 -9.22
CA HIS A 163 18.99 -1.97 -8.06
C HIS A 163 19.16 -3.14 -7.06
N LEU A 164 18.17 -4.03 -6.98
CA LEU A 164 18.24 -5.25 -6.18
C LEU A 164 18.54 -6.44 -7.07
N SER A 165 19.82 -6.77 -7.23
CA SER A 165 20.27 -7.91 -8.04
C SER A 165 21.19 -8.83 -7.23
N ALA A 166 21.29 -10.09 -7.65
CA ALA A 166 22.21 -11.05 -7.04
C ALA A 166 23.68 -10.59 -7.17
N GLU A 167 24.02 -9.95 -8.29
CA GLU A 167 25.37 -9.44 -8.57
C GLU A 167 25.86 -8.44 -7.52
N MET A 168 24.95 -7.68 -6.89
CA MET A 168 25.26 -6.78 -5.79
C MET A 168 25.98 -7.50 -4.63
N TYR A 169 25.63 -8.76 -4.37
CA TYR A 169 26.25 -9.55 -3.32
C TYR A 169 27.38 -10.44 -3.85
N ILE A 170 27.18 -11.08 -5.02
CA ILE A 170 28.17 -12.00 -5.62
C ILE A 170 29.47 -11.26 -5.97
N SER A 171 29.38 -9.99 -6.38
CA SER A 171 30.54 -9.23 -6.82
C SER A 171 31.46 -8.75 -5.69
N MET A 172 31.01 -8.78 -4.43
CA MET A 172 31.75 -8.23 -3.29
C MET A 172 33.09 -8.96 -3.05
N ASP A 173 33.09 -10.28 -3.21
CA ASP A 173 34.28 -11.12 -3.04
C ASP A 173 35.31 -10.96 -4.18
N ASN A 174 35.02 -10.16 -5.21
CA ASN A 174 35.98 -9.83 -6.26
C ASN A 174 36.92 -8.67 -5.88
N THR A 175 36.62 -7.96 -4.79
CA THR A 175 37.41 -6.81 -4.34
C THR A 175 38.54 -7.23 -3.40
N VAL A 176 39.69 -6.57 -3.48
CA VAL A 176 40.88 -6.88 -2.66
C VAL A 176 40.86 -6.12 -1.32
N GLU A 177 40.10 -5.03 -1.25
CA GLU A 177 39.95 -4.20 -0.05
C GLU A 177 38.72 -4.65 0.75
N GLU A 178 38.83 -4.63 2.08
CA GLU A 178 37.68 -4.89 2.94
C GLU A 178 36.60 -3.81 2.71
N PRO A 179 35.33 -4.20 2.48
CA PRO A 179 34.26 -3.25 2.27
C PRO A 179 33.93 -2.50 3.56
N GLU A 180 33.46 -1.26 3.41
CA GLU A 180 32.84 -0.55 4.52
C GLU A 180 31.46 -1.17 4.80
N TRP A 181 31.26 -1.65 6.03
CA TRP A 181 30.02 -2.32 6.42
C TRP A 181 28.89 -1.32 6.65
N VAL A 182 28.14 -1.04 5.57
CA VAL A 182 26.94 -0.22 5.59
C VAL A 182 25.81 -0.94 4.84
N PRO A 183 24.53 -0.66 5.15
CA PRO A 183 23.43 -1.25 4.39
C PRO A 183 23.52 -0.90 2.91
N SER A 184 23.11 -1.80 2.02
CA SER A 184 23.12 -1.55 0.58
C SER A 184 22.22 -0.36 0.23
N PRO A 185 22.57 0.44 -0.80
CA PRO A 185 21.88 1.68 -1.13
C PRO A 185 20.35 1.54 -1.21
N ILE A 186 19.84 0.47 -1.83
CA ILE A 186 18.39 0.25 -1.95
C ILE A 186 17.67 0.19 -0.59
N PHE A 187 18.27 -0.45 0.42
CA PHE A 187 17.65 -0.52 1.75
C PHE A 187 17.78 0.81 2.50
N GLN A 188 18.86 1.57 2.29
CA GLN A 188 18.98 2.93 2.80
C GLN A 188 17.92 3.86 2.19
N GLU A 189 17.67 3.73 0.89
CA GLU A 189 16.64 4.49 0.18
C GLU A 189 15.24 4.11 0.66
N LEU A 190 14.95 2.81 0.84
CA LEU A 190 13.71 2.36 1.46
C LEU A 190 13.52 3.00 2.83
N TYR A 191 14.54 2.97 3.70
CA TYR A 191 14.49 3.61 5.01
C TYR A 191 14.21 5.12 4.91
N ALA A 192 14.94 5.84 4.06
CA ALA A 192 14.78 7.27 3.86
C ALA A 192 13.37 7.60 3.36
N LYS A 193 12.88 6.83 2.39
CA LYS A 193 11.56 6.98 1.79
C LYS A 193 10.42 6.77 2.80
N LEU A 194 10.48 5.71 3.59
CA LEU A 194 9.48 5.43 4.64
C LEU A 194 9.42 6.58 5.66
N ASN A 195 10.58 7.11 6.08
CA ASN A 195 10.62 8.23 7.03
C ASN A 195 10.12 9.54 6.41
N ARG A 196 10.48 9.82 5.16
CA ARG A 196 10.00 11.00 4.42
C ARG A 196 8.48 10.99 4.32
N MET A 197 7.89 9.90 3.85
CA MET A 197 6.45 9.76 3.68
C MET A 197 5.71 9.75 5.03
N ALA A 198 6.28 9.12 6.06
CA ALA A 198 5.72 9.17 7.41
C ALA A 198 5.72 10.60 7.97
N GLY A 199 6.77 11.38 7.71
CA GLY A 199 6.85 12.80 8.07
C GLY A 199 5.78 13.63 7.37
N VAL A 200 5.66 13.50 6.05
CA VAL A 200 4.60 14.16 5.27
C VAL A 200 3.21 13.80 5.79
N ALA A 201 2.96 12.51 6.06
CA ALA A 201 1.68 12.06 6.58
C ALA A 201 1.39 12.60 7.99
N ALA A 202 2.39 12.72 8.86
CA ALA A 202 2.22 13.30 10.19
C ALA A 202 1.81 14.78 10.13
N ASP A 203 2.39 15.54 9.20
CA ASP A 203 2.05 16.95 8.99
C ASP A 203 0.66 17.16 8.37
N MET A 204 0.23 16.22 7.52
CA MET A 204 -1.05 16.29 6.83
C MET A 204 -2.22 15.74 7.65
N PHE A 205 -1.99 14.69 8.45
CA PHE A 205 -3.04 13.91 9.10
C PHE A 205 -2.85 13.81 10.62
N VAL A 206 -2.78 14.97 11.28
CA VAL A 206 -2.65 15.07 12.74
C VAL A 206 -3.68 14.20 13.46
N GLY A 207 -3.22 13.31 14.35
CA GLY A 207 -4.05 12.37 15.10
C GLY A 207 -4.53 11.14 14.33
N ARG A 208 -4.00 10.89 13.12
CA ARG A 208 -4.25 9.68 12.32
C ARG A 208 -2.95 8.93 12.00
N GLU A 209 -2.00 8.86 12.95
CA GLU A 209 -0.67 8.28 12.68
C GLU A 209 -0.77 6.81 12.22
N ARG A 210 -1.77 6.09 12.72
CA ARG A 210 -2.02 4.68 12.35
C ARG A 210 -2.18 4.47 10.85
N PHE A 211 -2.78 5.43 10.13
CA PHE A 211 -2.92 5.32 8.67
C PHE A 211 -1.54 5.27 7.99
N ALA A 212 -0.66 6.20 8.36
CA ALA A 212 0.70 6.26 7.82
C ALA A 212 1.49 5.00 8.19
N THR A 213 1.44 4.58 9.45
CA THR A 213 2.15 3.37 9.93
C THR A 213 1.73 2.12 9.15
N LEU A 214 0.43 1.91 8.93
CA LEU A 214 -0.05 0.74 8.19
C LEU A 214 0.33 0.80 6.70
N LEU A 215 0.33 1.98 6.11
CA LEU A 215 0.74 2.17 4.72
C LEU A 215 2.24 1.91 4.53
N MET A 216 3.07 2.46 5.41
CA MET A 216 4.52 2.22 5.40
C MET A 216 4.84 0.74 5.65
N MET A 217 4.12 0.09 6.57
CA MET A 217 4.27 -1.35 6.80
C MET A 217 3.97 -2.18 5.55
N ARG A 218 2.94 -1.79 4.79
CA ARG A 218 2.58 -2.46 3.54
C ARG A 218 3.59 -2.20 2.42
N LEU A 219 4.21 -1.01 2.39
CA LEU A 219 5.31 -0.72 1.46
C LEU A 219 6.54 -1.57 1.77
N THR A 220 6.95 -1.66 3.05
CA THR A 220 8.03 -2.55 3.48
C THR A 220 7.73 -4.01 3.12
N GLU A 221 6.51 -4.49 3.40
CA GLU A 221 6.06 -5.83 3.02
C GLU A 221 6.18 -6.07 1.52
N THR A 222 5.78 -5.09 0.70
CA THR A 222 5.83 -5.20 -0.77
C THR A 222 7.26 -5.41 -1.28
N VAL A 223 8.23 -4.64 -0.76
CA VAL A 223 9.64 -4.76 -1.18
C VAL A 223 10.24 -6.09 -0.72
N ILE A 224 9.97 -6.51 0.52
CA ILE A 224 10.54 -7.75 1.06
C ILE A 224 9.95 -9.00 0.42
N LEU A 225 8.64 -9.01 0.15
CA LEU A 225 8.02 -10.10 -0.59
C LEU A 225 8.53 -10.18 -2.03
N TRP A 226 8.80 -9.05 -2.68
CA TRP A 226 9.43 -9.05 -3.99
C TRP A 226 10.77 -9.78 -3.99
N LEU A 227 11.67 -9.44 -3.04
CA LEU A 227 12.95 -10.15 -2.90
C LEU A 227 12.76 -11.64 -2.58
N SER A 228 11.81 -11.97 -1.70
CA SER A 228 11.51 -13.36 -1.34
C SER A 228 11.07 -14.20 -2.53
N GLU A 229 10.32 -13.59 -3.46
CA GLU A 229 9.66 -14.25 -4.58
C GLU A 229 10.42 -14.11 -5.91
N ASP A 230 11.49 -13.32 -5.97
CA ASP A 230 12.28 -13.11 -7.19
C ASP A 230 13.09 -14.35 -7.57
N GLN A 231 12.51 -15.14 -8.47
CA GLN A 231 13.13 -16.35 -8.99
C GLN A 231 14.46 -16.09 -9.69
N ALA A 232 14.60 -14.99 -10.45
CA ALA A 232 15.83 -14.69 -11.19
C ALA A 232 16.98 -14.36 -10.23
N PHE A 233 16.70 -13.58 -9.19
CA PHE A 233 17.64 -13.30 -8.11
C PHE A 233 18.13 -14.61 -7.46
N TRP A 234 17.21 -15.48 -7.06
CA TRP A 234 17.57 -16.69 -6.33
C TRP A 234 18.22 -17.77 -7.21
N GLU A 235 17.85 -17.89 -8.48
CA GLU A 235 18.52 -18.80 -9.42
C GLU A 235 20.00 -18.44 -9.58
N GLU A 236 20.33 -17.15 -9.67
CA GLU A 236 21.72 -16.69 -9.75
C GLU A 236 22.49 -16.98 -8.44
N ILE A 237 21.88 -16.74 -7.27
CA ILE A 237 22.53 -17.00 -5.96
C ILE A 237 22.75 -18.50 -5.72
N GLU A 238 21.78 -19.36 -6.08
CA GLU A 238 21.79 -20.79 -5.73
C GLU A 238 22.46 -21.66 -6.79
N GLN A 239 22.34 -21.29 -8.07
CA GLN A 239 22.72 -22.11 -9.21
C GLN A 239 23.60 -21.36 -10.22
N GLY A 240 23.88 -20.08 -9.97
CA GLY A 240 24.70 -19.25 -10.84
C GLY A 240 26.14 -19.75 -10.97
N PRO A 241 26.86 -19.32 -12.01
CA PRO A 241 28.23 -19.73 -12.27
C PRO A 241 29.22 -19.28 -11.19
N LYS A 242 28.89 -18.20 -10.47
CA LYS A 242 29.67 -17.69 -9.34
C LYS A 242 28.83 -17.86 -8.06
N PRO A 243 29.31 -18.64 -7.08
CA PRO A 243 28.58 -18.78 -5.82
C PRO A 243 28.65 -17.49 -4.99
N LEU A 244 27.67 -17.32 -4.11
CA LEU A 244 27.74 -16.32 -3.04
C LEU A 244 28.98 -16.57 -2.17
N GLY A 245 29.82 -15.55 -2.01
CA GLY A 245 31.02 -15.62 -1.17
C GLY A 245 30.80 -15.06 0.24
N PRO A 246 31.83 -15.13 1.11
CA PRO A 246 31.74 -14.70 2.50
C PRO A 246 31.34 -13.22 2.67
N LEU A 247 31.94 -12.31 1.90
CA LEU A 247 31.65 -10.88 1.99
C LEU A 247 30.22 -10.60 1.51
N GLY A 248 29.81 -11.23 0.41
CA GLY A 248 28.44 -11.14 -0.09
C GLY A 248 27.40 -11.63 0.92
N LEU A 249 27.65 -12.77 1.59
CA LEU A 249 26.75 -13.29 2.63
C LEU A 249 26.66 -12.35 3.84
N GLN A 250 27.79 -11.80 4.27
CA GLN A 250 27.82 -10.87 5.41
C GLN A 250 27.04 -9.59 5.09
N GLN A 251 27.18 -9.04 3.88
CA GLN A 251 26.39 -7.89 3.44
C GLN A 251 24.90 -8.22 3.36
N PHE A 252 24.54 -9.38 2.79
CA PHE A 252 23.15 -9.83 2.71
C PHE A 252 22.52 -9.94 4.11
N TYR A 253 23.25 -10.51 5.07
CA TYR A 253 22.81 -10.59 6.46
C TYR A 253 22.64 -9.20 7.08
N LEU A 254 23.61 -8.30 6.88
CA LEU A 254 23.56 -6.92 7.35
C LEU A 254 22.31 -6.20 6.82
N ASP A 255 22.02 -6.34 5.53
CA ASP A 255 20.86 -5.72 4.88
C ASP A 255 19.54 -6.21 5.47
N MET A 256 19.39 -7.52 5.66
CA MET A 256 18.20 -8.09 6.28
C MET A 256 18.06 -7.68 7.75
N GLN A 257 19.17 -7.62 8.50
CA GLN A 257 19.17 -7.09 9.88
C GLN A 257 18.79 -5.62 9.93
N PHE A 258 19.28 -4.82 8.98
CA PHE A 258 18.94 -3.40 8.89
C PHE A 258 17.42 -3.22 8.71
N VAL A 259 16.80 -4.01 7.82
CA VAL A 259 15.33 -4.02 7.63
C VAL A 259 14.60 -4.40 8.92
N ILE A 260 15.06 -5.42 9.63
CA ILE A 260 14.48 -5.80 10.92
C ILE A 260 14.55 -4.62 11.91
N ILE A 261 15.73 -4.01 12.05
CA ILE A 261 15.99 -2.94 13.03
C ILE A 261 15.13 -1.71 12.73
N PHE A 262 15.15 -1.18 11.50
CA PHE A 262 14.39 0.04 11.21
C PHE A 262 12.88 -0.22 11.16
N GLY A 263 12.47 -1.44 10.81
CA GLY A 263 11.07 -1.84 10.78
C GLY A 263 10.49 -2.14 12.15
N GLN A 264 11.33 -2.50 13.13
CA GLN A 264 10.91 -2.98 14.45
C GLN A 264 9.99 -1.97 15.16
N GLY A 265 8.81 -2.46 15.58
CA GLY A 265 7.84 -1.66 16.32
C GLY A 265 7.12 -0.57 15.52
N ARG A 266 7.42 -0.40 14.22
CA ARG A 266 6.79 0.61 13.36
C ARG A 266 6.31 0.04 12.03
N PHE A 267 7.22 -0.42 11.18
CA PHE A 267 6.94 -0.76 9.77
C PHE A 267 7.07 -2.26 9.47
N LEU A 268 7.32 -3.10 10.47
CA LEU A 268 7.46 -4.55 10.28
C LEU A 268 6.27 -5.31 10.86
N SER A 269 5.61 -6.12 10.03
CA SER A 269 4.60 -7.08 10.47
C SER A 269 5.26 -8.37 10.98
N ARG A 270 4.55 -9.16 11.81
CA ARG A 270 5.07 -10.46 12.26
C ARG A 270 5.32 -11.43 11.10
N HIS A 271 4.48 -11.36 10.07
CA HIS A 271 4.63 -12.20 8.88
C HIS A 271 5.89 -11.80 8.12
N VAL A 272 6.08 -10.52 7.82
CA VAL A 272 7.26 -10.04 7.10
C VAL A 272 8.53 -10.31 7.89
N HIS A 273 8.52 -10.16 9.22
CA HIS A 273 9.65 -10.54 10.05
C HIS A 273 10.03 -12.02 9.84
N GLN A 274 9.05 -12.93 9.78
CA GLN A 274 9.32 -14.33 9.49
C GLN A 274 9.88 -14.53 8.08
N VAL A 275 9.32 -13.85 7.08
CA VAL A 275 9.82 -13.90 5.69
C VAL A 275 11.28 -13.45 5.62
N ILE A 276 11.67 -12.40 6.35
CA ILE A 276 13.08 -11.97 6.39
C ILE A 276 13.98 -13.06 6.98
N LEU A 277 13.55 -13.74 8.04
CA LEU A 277 14.31 -14.86 8.60
C LEU A 277 14.43 -16.01 7.59
N ASP A 278 13.35 -16.33 6.88
CA ASP A 278 13.36 -17.38 5.86
C ASP A 278 14.30 -17.00 4.68
N ILE A 279 14.34 -15.72 4.30
CA ILE A 279 15.28 -15.16 3.30
C ILE A 279 16.74 -15.33 3.78
N ILE A 280 17.04 -14.99 5.03
CA ILE A 280 18.38 -15.17 5.62
C ILE A 280 18.77 -16.65 5.62
N ASP A 281 17.88 -17.53 6.07
CA ASP A 281 18.11 -18.98 6.10
C ASP A 281 18.35 -19.55 4.70
N ARG A 282 17.63 -19.06 3.69
CA ARG A 282 17.83 -19.44 2.29
C ARG A 282 19.22 -19.04 1.77
N ALA A 283 19.66 -17.80 2.04
CA ALA A 283 20.99 -17.34 1.67
C ALA A 283 22.11 -18.13 2.37
N MET A 284 21.95 -18.43 3.67
CA MET A 284 22.89 -19.28 4.39
C MET A 284 22.93 -20.71 3.83
N GLY A 285 21.79 -21.26 3.41
CA GLY A 285 21.70 -22.55 2.74
C GLY A 285 22.45 -22.58 1.41
N ALA A 286 22.25 -21.56 0.58
CA ALA A 286 22.96 -21.39 -0.70
C ALA A 286 24.48 -21.30 -0.49
N PHE A 287 24.93 -20.50 0.48
CA PHE A 287 26.35 -20.42 0.84
C PHE A 287 26.92 -21.75 1.35
N SER A 288 26.20 -22.45 2.23
CA SER A 288 26.64 -23.72 2.80
C SER A 288 26.79 -24.83 1.74
N ALA A 289 26.01 -24.77 0.66
CA ALA A 289 26.10 -25.72 -0.44
C ALA A 289 27.47 -25.70 -1.15
N THR A 290 28.25 -24.63 -0.97
CA THR A 290 29.64 -24.51 -1.47
C THR A 290 30.67 -25.25 -0.60
N GLY A 291 30.25 -25.82 0.54
CA GLY A 291 31.12 -26.50 1.50
C GLY A 291 31.74 -25.59 2.57
N MET A 292 31.35 -24.31 2.61
CA MET A 292 31.81 -23.33 3.61
C MET A 292 30.85 -23.24 4.81
N ASN A 293 31.37 -22.84 5.98
CA ASN A 293 30.56 -22.69 7.21
C ASN A 293 29.96 -21.27 7.33
N PRO A 294 28.62 -21.09 7.24
CA PRO A 294 27.97 -19.79 7.29
C PRO A 294 28.03 -19.12 8.68
N ASP A 295 28.12 -19.90 9.77
CA ASP A 295 28.09 -19.35 11.14
C ASP A 295 29.34 -18.53 11.48
N SER A 296 30.40 -18.64 10.68
CA SER A 296 31.60 -17.80 10.81
C SER A 296 31.38 -16.36 10.30
N GLN A 297 30.28 -16.09 9.59
CA GLN A 297 29.99 -14.80 8.95
C GLN A 297 28.88 -14.00 9.67
N LYS A 298 28.31 -14.55 10.75
CA LYS A 298 27.39 -13.83 11.65
C LYS A 298 28.21 -13.01 12.64
N ALA A 299 28.66 -11.82 12.24
CA ALA A 299 29.35 -10.87 13.11
C ALA A 299 28.38 -9.82 13.66
#